data_AF-A0AAD1T782-F1
#
_entry.id   AF-A0AAD1T782-F1
#
_cell.length_a   1.000
_cell.length_b   1.000
_cell.length_c   1.000
_cell.angle_alpha   90.00
_cell.angle_beta   90.00
_cell.angle_gamma   90.00
#
_symmetry.space_group_name_H-M   'P 1'
#
loop_
_entity.id
_entity.type
_entity.pdbx_description
1 polymer ?
#
loop_
_entity_poly.entity_id
_entity_poly.type
_entity_poly.pdbx_seq_one_letter_code
_entity_poly.pdbx_strand_id
1 'polypeptide(L)'
;MSWHHGDTELRSGAMHLALCRHLDISRDRLSSYYKFKLTRKVLSLFVQNLEDLVSLDISGHLMLENCAISKMDDELGPPSIEPSKSSIIPFRALKRPLQFLGLFETSLCSLTHIPSYKVSGDKNEEQVLNAIEAYTEHRPEITSRAINLLFDIARIERCNQPLRALQLVIAALKCHKYDKTIQVTGSAALFYLTNSEYRAEQSIRLRRQVIQVVLNGMESYQEVTVQRNCCLTLCNFNIPEELEFQYQRVNELLLNILIPTRQDESIQRIAVHLCNALVCQVDNDHKEAVGKMGFVMTMLKLIQKKLQDKMCDQVMEFSWSALWNITDETPDNCEMFLNYSGMKLFLECLKEFPEKQELHRNMLGLLGNVAEVRELRPQLMTSQFISVFSNLLESKADGIEVSYNACGVLSHIMFDGPQAWFIGEPTRQEVEERMWKAIRSWDISSRRNINYRSFEPILRLLPQNVSPISQHWATWALYNLVSVYPDKYCPLLIKEGGLPLLVDLVNMPSSHQETKDMARKVLEHCSNYNEESMDTAL
;
A
#
# COMPACT_ATOMS: atom_id res chain seq x y z
N MET A 1 15.38 -23.95 40.33
CA MET A 1 15.75 -25.05 41.24
C MET A 1 14.92 -26.27 40.91
N SER A 2 15.56 -27.40 40.64
CA SER A 2 14.91 -28.67 40.31
C SER A 2 14.38 -29.35 41.58
N TRP A 3 13.06 -29.44 41.71
CA TRP A 3 12.41 -30.13 42.83
C TRP A 3 12.21 -31.61 42.49
N HIS A 4 12.90 -32.50 43.21
CA HIS A 4 12.66 -33.93 43.21
C HIS A 4 12.53 -34.40 44.66
N HIS A 5 11.43 -35.11 44.94
CA HIS A 5 11.06 -35.87 46.14
C HIS A 5 10.01 -35.25 47.10
N GLY A 6 8.78 -35.77 46.95
CA GLY A 6 7.89 -36.26 48.01
C GLY A 6 7.53 -35.33 49.16
N ASP A 7 6.32 -34.75 49.09
CA ASP A 7 5.34 -34.27 50.10
C ASP A 7 5.78 -33.67 51.45
N THR A 8 6.95 -34.00 51.97
CA THR A 8 7.52 -33.54 53.25
C THR A 8 8.32 -32.24 53.12
N GLU A 9 8.98 -31.97 51.97
CA GLU A 9 9.72 -30.71 51.74
C GLU A 9 8.83 -29.52 51.36
N LEU A 10 7.60 -29.77 50.90
CA LEU A 10 6.61 -28.70 50.64
C LEU A 10 6.26 -27.92 51.92
N ARG A 11 6.30 -28.57 53.10
CA ARG A 11 6.01 -27.91 54.38
C ARG A 11 7.16 -27.05 54.91
N SER A 12 8.42 -27.41 54.63
CA SER A 12 9.57 -26.59 55.07
C SER A 12 9.83 -25.41 54.13
N GLY A 13 9.55 -25.56 52.82
CA GLY A 13 9.56 -24.45 51.87
C GLY A 13 8.39 -23.45 52.05
N ALA A 14 7.25 -23.90 52.58
CA ALA A 14 6.06 -23.07 52.80
C ALA A 14 6.27 -21.92 53.79
N MET A 15 7.15 -22.05 54.79
CA MET A 15 7.41 -20.96 55.74
C MET A 15 8.19 -19.78 55.14
N HIS A 16 8.90 -19.98 54.02
CA HIS A 16 9.54 -18.87 53.27
C HIS A 16 8.63 -18.26 52.20
N LEU A 17 7.47 -18.86 51.92
CA LEU A 17 6.55 -18.43 50.86
C LEU A 17 5.37 -17.59 51.38
N ALA A 18 5.18 -17.44 52.69
CA ALA A 18 4.07 -16.67 53.26
C ALA A 18 4.03 -15.19 52.79
N LEU A 19 5.18 -14.63 52.41
CA LEU A 19 5.32 -13.26 51.87
C LEU A 19 5.22 -13.19 50.33
N CYS A 20 4.96 -14.31 49.65
CA CYS A 20 4.90 -14.35 48.19
C CYS A 20 3.64 -13.62 47.68
N ARG A 21 3.85 -12.42 47.10
CA ARG A 21 2.77 -11.61 46.52
C ARG A 21 2.48 -11.96 45.06
N HIS A 22 3.46 -12.51 44.34
CA HIS A 22 3.35 -12.82 42.91
C HIS A 22 3.86 -14.24 42.68
N LEU A 23 2.97 -15.15 42.31
CA LEU A 23 3.32 -16.52 41.97
C LEU A 23 3.06 -16.75 40.48
N ASP A 24 4.13 -16.88 39.70
CA ASP A 24 4.05 -17.34 38.30
C ASP A 24 4.55 -18.79 38.24
N ILE A 25 3.63 -19.71 37.96
CA ILE A 25 3.92 -21.11 37.64
C ILE A 25 3.41 -21.46 36.24
N SER A 26 3.16 -20.46 35.38
CA SER A 26 2.73 -20.65 34.01
C SER A 26 3.76 -21.42 33.20
N ARG A 27 3.28 -22.20 32.24
CA ARG A 27 4.10 -23.06 31.39
C ARG A 27 3.82 -22.84 29.93
N ASP A 28 4.85 -23.05 29.13
CA ASP A 28 4.63 -23.25 27.70
C ASP A 28 4.24 -24.72 27.40
N ARG A 29 3.31 -24.90 26.45
CA ARG A 29 2.76 -26.22 26.09
C ARG A 29 3.81 -27.18 25.53
N LEU A 30 4.89 -26.67 24.93
CA LEU A 30 5.91 -27.49 24.25
C LEU A 30 6.96 -28.07 25.20
N SER A 31 7.06 -27.55 26.43
CA SER A 31 8.01 -28.06 27.42
C SER A 31 7.48 -29.30 28.14
N SER A 32 7.42 -30.42 27.41
CA SER A 32 7.06 -31.77 27.90
C SER A 32 7.97 -32.32 29.01
N TYR A 33 9.05 -31.62 29.34
CA TYR A 33 10.04 -32.02 30.36
C TYR A 33 9.61 -31.75 31.82
N TYR A 34 8.57 -30.94 32.07
CA TYR A 34 8.14 -30.64 33.44
C TYR A 34 7.17 -31.70 34.00
N LYS A 35 7.63 -32.44 35.01
CA LYS A 35 6.83 -33.43 35.76
C LYS A 35 5.78 -32.81 36.69
N PHE A 36 5.75 -31.48 36.84
CA PHE A 36 4.82 -30.80 37.74
C PHE A 36 3.41 -30.78 37.16
N LYS A 37 2.46 -31.32 37.93
CA LYS A 37 1.03 -31.38 37.58
C LYS A 37 0.25 -30.49 38.54
N LEU A 38 -0.42 -29.48 38.00
CA LEU A 38 -1.32 -28.64 38.78
C LEU A 38 -2.61 -29.42 39.06
N THR A 39 -2.78 -29.84 40.32
CA THR A 39 -4.00 -30.50 40.81
C THR A 39 -4.82 -29.53 41.65
N ARG A 40 -6.08 -29.88 41.93
CA ARG A 40 -6.93 -29.07 42.81
C ARG A 40 -6.32 -28.91 44.19
N LYS A 41 -5.75 -29.99 44.73
CA LYS A 41 -5.07 -29.98 46.04
C LYS A 41 -3.92 -28.99 46.08
N VAL A 42 -3.07 -28.99 45.05
CA VAL A 42 -1.94 -28.06 44.94
C VAL A 42 -2.44 -26.62 44.84
N LEU A 43 -3.47 -26.36 44.04
CA LEU A 43 -4.07 -25.02 43.93
C LEU A 43 -4.69 -24.55 45.26
N SER A 44 -5.37 -25.44 45.99
CA SER A 44 -5.90 -25.15 47.33
C SER A 44 -4.78 -24.84 48.34
N LEU A 45 -3.65 -25.56 48.28
CA LEU A 45 -2.50 -25.28 49.12
C LEU A 45 -1.93 -23.89 48.85
N PHE A 46 -1.82 -23.45 47.59
CA PHE A 46 -1.37 -22.09 47.28
C PHE A 46 -2.32 -21.04 47.87
N VAL A 47 -3.63 -21.21 47.70
CA VAL A 47 -4.62 -20.25 48.21
C VAL A 47 -4.61 -20.18 49.74
N GLN A 48 -4.45 -21.31 50.43
CA GLN A 48 -4.48 -21.37 51.89
C GLN A 48 -3.20 -20.86 52.55
N ASN A 49 -2.04 -21.05 51.92
CA ASN A 49 -0.74 -20.75 52.54
C ASN A 49 -0.15 -19.41 52.08
N LEU A 50 -0.59 -18.85 50.94
CA LEU A 50 -0.10 -17.59 50.39
C LEU A 50 -1.11 -16.46 50.66
N GLU A 51 -1.19 -16.02 51.91
CA GLU A 51 -2.23 -15.07 52.34
C GLU A 51 -2.11 -13.67 51.71
N ASP A 52 -0.87 -13.29 51.34
CA ASP A 52 -0.55 -12.01 50.70
C ASP A 52 -0.50 -12.07 49.17
N LEU A 53 -1.00 -13.15 48.56
CA LEU A 53 -1.02 -13.32 47.12
C LEU A 53 -1.86 -12.21 46.45
N VAL A 54 -1.21 -11.49 45.54
CA VAL A 54 -1.77 -10.39 44.73
C VAL A 54 -1.94 -10.85 43.29
N SER A 55 -1.03 -11.69 42.81
CA SER A 55 -1.00 -12.18 41.43
C SER A 55 -0.72 -13.67 41.42
N LEU A 56 -1.49 -14.42 40.64
CA LEU A 56 -1.27 -15.83 40.40
C LEU A 56 -1.34 -16.10 38.91
N ASP A 57 -0.33 -16.72 38.34
CA ASP A 57 -0.35 -17.16 36.94
C ASP A 57 -0.18 -18.68 36.86
N ILE A 58 -1.21 -19.32 36.33
CA ILE A 58 -1.29 -20.76 36.08
C ILE A 58 -1.55 -21.05 34.60
N SER A 59 -1.24 -20.11 33.72
CA SER A 59 -1.44 -20.24 32.28
C SER A 59 -0.70 -21.45 31.70
N GLY A 60 -1.27 -22.04 30.65
CA GLY A 60 -0.76 -23.24 29.99
C GLY A 60 -0.97 -24.55 30.78
N HIS A 61 -1.60 -24.51 31.96
CA HIS A 61 -1.89 -25.73 32.72
C HIS A 61 -3.15 -26.47 32.26
N LEU A 62 -2.98 -27.74 31.83
CA LEU A 62 -4.04 -28.74 31.80
C LEU A 62 -4.45 -29.11 33.23
N MET A 63 -5.69 -28.77 33.61
CA MET A 63 -6.27 -29.16 34.89
C MET A 63 -6.78 -30.60 34.82
N LEU A 64 -6.19 -31.48 35.63
CA LEU A 64 -6.51 -32.93 35.64
C LEU A 64 -7.75 -33.28 36.49
N GLU A 65 -8.17 -32.38 37.36
CA GLU A 65 -9.30 -32.57 38.29
C GLU A 65 -10.32 -31.45 38.10
N ASN A 66 -11.61 -31.76 38.31
CA ASN A 66 -12.66 -30.76 38.21
C ASN A 66 -12.53 -29.73 39.35
N CYS A 67 -11.96 -28.58 39.02
CA CYS A 67 -11.86 -27.43 39.92
C CYS A 67 -13.07 -26.49 39.79
N ALA A 68 -13.94 -26.72 38.80
CA ALA A 68 -15.15 -25.95 38.59
C ALA A 68 -16.28 -26.42 39.50
N ILE A 69 -17.19 -25.50 39.82
CA ILE A 69 -18.46 -25.79 40.46
C ILE A 69 -19.40 -26.44 39.43
N SER A 70 -20.41 -27.18 39.90
CA SER A 70 -21.42 -27.76 39.02
C SER A 70 -22.06 -26.67 38.15
N LYS A 71 -22.29 -26.96 36.86
CA LYS A 71 -22.83 -25.97 35.89
C LYS A 71 -24.19 -25.40 36.33
N MET A 72 -24.99 -26.15 37.09
CA MET A 72 -26.29 -25.68 37.60
C MET A 72 -26.17 -24.55 38.62
N ASP A 73 -25.05 -24.45 39.34
CA ASP A 73 -24.82 -23.39 40.33
C ASP A 73 -24.09 -22.17 39.74
N ASP A 74 -23.51 -22.31 38.54
CA ASP A 74 -22.60 -21.33 37.91
C ASP A 74 -23.32 -20.33 36.98
N GLU A 75 -24.60 -20.58 36.69
CA GLU A 75 -25.42 -19.80 35.74
C GLU A 75 -26.28 -18.70 36.40
N LEU A 76 -26.17 -18.50 37.72
CA LEU A 76 -27.02 -17.57 38.46
C LEU A 76 -26.34 -16.22 38.71
N GLY A 77 -26.38 -15.34 37.70
CA GLY A 77 -26.15 -13.90 37.88
C GLY A 77 -24.92 -13.31 37.16
N PRO A 78 -24.69 -12.00 37.29
CA PRO A 78 -23.57 -11.33 36.63
C PRO A 78 -22.21 -11.81 37.18
N PRO A 79 -21.13 -11.75 36.38
CA PRO A 79 -19.78 -12.07 36.83
C PRO A 79 -19.43 -11.36 38.14
N SER A 80 -18.79 -12.08 39.07
CA SER A 80 -18.41 -11.55 40.37
C SER A 80 -16.95 -11.85 40.65
N ILE A 81 -16.26 -10.86 41.21
CA ILE A 81 -14.87 -10.99 41.66
C ILE A 81 -14.74 -11.41 43.12
N GLU A 82 -15.85 -11.54 43.85
CA GLU A 82 -15.83 -11.93 45.26
C GLU A 82 -15.34 -13.39 45.39
N PRO A 83 -14.27 -13.65 46.17
CA PRO A 83 -13.78 -15.01 46.39
C PRO A 83 -14.87 -16.02 46.75
N SER A 84 -15.73 -15.69 47.71
CA SER A 84 -16.80 -16.58 48.20
C SER A 84 -17.75 -17.07 47.12
N LYS A 85 -17.92 -16.30 46.04
CA LYS A 85 -18.78 -16.62 44.88
C LYS A 85 -18.01 -17.31 43.75
N SER A 86 -16.71 -17.51 43.87
CA SER A 86 -15.89 -18.03 42.79
C SER A 86 -16.37 -19.38 42.27
N SER A 87 -16.40 -19.51 40.94
CA SER A 87 -16.64 -20.74 40.19
C SER A 87 -15.46 -21.72 40.25
N ILE A 88 -14.28 -21.25 40.68
CA ILE A 88 -13.06 -22.04 40.84
C ILE A 88 -12.93 -22.39 42.31
N ILE A 89 -13.22 -23.64 42.66
CA ILE A 89 -13.45 -24.06 44.06
C ILE A 89 -12.28 -23.70 44.99
N PRO A 90 -11.00 -23.93 44.62
CA PRO A 90 -9.88 -23.49 45.44
C PRO A 90 -9.86 -21.99 45.74
N PHE A 91 -10.32 -21.14 44.81
CA PHE A 91 -10.29 -19.68 44.96
C PHE A 91 -11.39 -19.13 45.87
N ARG A 92 -12.34 -19.95 46.32
CA ARG A 92 -13.30 -19.56 47.38
C ARG A 92 -12.65 -19.25 48.73
N ALA A 93 -11.45 -19.78 48.96
CA ALA A 93 -10.68 -19.55 50.17
C ALA A 93 -9.79 -18.28 50.11
N LEU A 94 -9.76 -17.55 48.98
CA LEU A 94 -9.01 -16.29 48.92
C LEU A 94 -9.61 -15.25 49.88
N LYS A 95 -8.76 -14.52 50.60
CA LYS A 95 -9.18 -13.44 51.51
C LYS A 95 -9.68 -12.19 50.76
N ARG A 96 -9.22 -12.00 49.52
CA ARG A 96 -9.53 -10.85 48.65
C ARG A 96 -9.38 -11.26 47.18
N PRO A 97 -10.06 -10.57 46.24
CA PRO A 97 -9.80 -10.76 44.82
C PRO A 97 -8.33 -10.51 44.47
N LEU A 98 -7.79 -11.27 43.53
CA LEU A 98 -6.44 -11.03 43.00
C LEU A 98 -6.43 -9.77 42.12
N GLN A 99 -5.28 -9.11 42.03
CA GLN A 99 -5.09 -8.03 41.05
C GLN A 99 -4.88 -8.60 39.64
N PHE A 100 -4.23 -9.75 39.54
CA PHE A 100 -4.04 -10.47 38.29
C PHE A 100 -4.18 -11.98 38.49
N LEU A 101 -4.87 -12.63 37.55
CA LEU A 101 -5.01 -14.07 37.50
C LEU A 101 -4.79 -14.57 36.08
N GLY A 102 -3.68 -15.27 35.87
CA GLY A 102 -3.30 -15.82 34.58
C GLY A 102 -3.91 -17.20 34.36
N LEU A 103 -4.88 -17.28 33.44
CA LEU A 103 -5.63 -18.50 33.10
C LEU A 103 -5.55 -18.83 31.59
N PHE A 104 -4.60 -18.26 30.86
CA PHE A 104 -4.51 -18.44 29.41
C PHE A 104 -4.28 -19.92 29.07
N GLU A 105 -5.06 -20.46 28.12
CA GLU A 105 -5.06 -21.88 27.74
C GLU A 105 -5.37 -22.85 28.90
N THR A 106 -6.15 -22.39 29.88
CA THR A 106 -6.71 -23.25 30.94
C THR A 106 -8.21 -23.34 30.76
N SER A 107 -8.82 -24.49 31.09
CA SER A 107 -10.28 -24.61 31.06
C SER A 107 -10.99 -23.69 32.07
N LEU A 108 -10.26 -23.14 33.04
CA LEU A 108 -10.79 -22.29 34.11
C LEU A 108 -11.11 -20.86 33.65
N CYS A 109 -10.48 -20.39 32.57
CA CYS A 109 -10.74 -19.04 32.03
C CYS A 109 -12.19 -18.86 31.55
N SER A 110 -12.85 -19.97 31.20
CA SER A 110 -14.21 -20.02 30.65
C SER A 110 -15.30 -19.83 31.71
N LEU A 111 -14.96 -19.95 32.99
CA LEU A 111 -15.90 -19.88 34.10
C LEU A 111 -16.44 -18.45 34.32
N THR A 112 -17.55 -18.33 35.05
CA THR A 112 -18.30 -17.06 35.17
C THR A 112 -17.74 -16.16 36.29
N HIS A 113 -17.55 -16.70 37.49
CA HIS A 113 -17.13 -15.95 38.67
C HIS A 113 -15.65 -16.20 38.97
N ILE A 114 -14.79 -15.35 38.40
CA ILE A 114 -13.34 -15.42 38.56
C ILE A 114 -12.89 -14.29 39.50
N PRO A 115 -12.29 -14.59 40.68
CA PRO A 115 -12.03 -13.60 41.72
C PRO A 115 -10.73 -12.83 41.47
N SER A 116 -10.72 -12.06 40.38
CA SER A 116 -9.59 -11.22 39.99
C SER A 116 -10.05 -9.96 39.25
N TYR A 117 -9.35 -8.85 39.45
CA TYR A 117 -9.59 -7.60 38.71
C TYR A 117 -9.11 -7.68 37.26
N LYS A 118 -8.02 -8.41 37.00
CA LYS A 118 -7.50 -8.64 35.65
C LYS A 118 -7.32 -10.14 35.44
N VAL A 119 -7.88 -10.66 34.35
CA VAL A 119 -7.81 -12.09 34.02
C VAL A 119 -7.22 -12.22 32.63
N SER A 120 -6.14 -12.98 32.47
CA SER A 120 -5.68 -13.41 31.15
C SER A 120 -6.32 -14.74 30.79
N GLY A 121 -6.69 -14.94 29.54
CA GLY A 121 -7.46 -16.10 29.11
C GLY A 121 -7.77 -16.08 27.62
N ASP A 122 -8.46 -17.11 27.16
CA ASP A 122 -8.88 -17.32 25.77
C ASP A 122 -10.42 -17.36 25.62
N LYS A 123 -11.18 -16.93 26.64
CA LYS A 123 -12.65 -16.88 26.59
C LYS A 123 -13.20 -15.73 25.73
N ASN A 124 -12.59 -14.55 25.82
CA ASN A 124 -13.10 -13.33 25.20
C ASN A 124 -11.98 -12.31 24.93
N GLU A 125 -12.34 -11.23 24.21
CA GLU A 125 -11.42 -10.16 23.81
C GLU A 125 -10.64 -9.56 24.99
N GLU A 126 -11.30 -9.22 26.10
CA GLU A 126 -10.65 -8.62 27.26
C GLU A 126 -9.56 -9.55 27.85
N GLN A 127 -9.89 -10.83 27.99
CA GLN A 127 -8.94 -11.84 28.48
C GLN A 127 -7.75 -12.02 27.54
N VAL A 128 -7.98 -11.98 26.23
CA VAL A 128 -6.92 -12.07 25.21
C VAL A 128 -6.01 -10.84 25.25
N LEU A 129 -6.57 -9.63 25.33
CA LEU A 129 -5.79 -8.39 25.46
C LEU A 129 -4.98 -8.37 26.75
N ASN A 130 -5.56 -8.83 27.86
CA ASN A 130 -4.84 -8.98 29.13
C ASN A 130 -3.68 -9.98 29.01
N ALA A 131 -3.84 -11.06 28.24
CA ALA A 131 -2.77 -12.02 27.99
C ALA A 131 -1.63 -11.39 27.18
N ILE A 132 -1.93 -10.70 26.07
CA ILE A 132 -0.89 -10.04 25.26
C ILE A 132 -0.11 -9.04 26.14
N GLU A 133 -0.82 -8.22 26.91
CA GLU A 133 -0.20 -7.21 27.78
C GLU A 133 0.68 -7.84 28.88
N ALA A 134 0.23 -8.93 29.51
CA ALA A 134 0.99 -9.58 30.58
C ALA A 134 2.22 -10.33 30.09
N TYR A 135 2.15 -10.92 28.89
CA TYR A 135 3.14 -11.89 28.42
C TYR A 135 4.16 -11.32 27.44
N THR A 136 3.87 -10.16 26.82
CA THR A 136 4.72 -9.59 25.77
C THR A 136 6.18 -9.48 26.16
N GLU A 137 6.56 -9.08 27.36
CA GLU A 137 7.99 -8.87 27.64
C GLU A 137 8.79 -10.16 27.89
N HIS A 138 8.13 -11.24 28.34
CA HIS A 138 8.85 -12.37 28.96
C HIS A 138 8.41 -13.76 28.45
N ARG A 139 7.29 -13.86 27.74
CA ARG A 139 6.69 -15.15 27.33
C ARG A 139 6.26 -15.10 25.84
N PRO A 140 7.22 -15.03 24.89
CA PRO A 140 6.93 -14.84 23.47
C PRO A 140 5.99 -15.91 22.87
N GLU A 141 6.13 -17.16 23.29
CA GLU A 141 5.28 -18.27 22.82
C GLU A 141 3.81 -18.05 23.21
N ILE A 142 3.53 -17.65 24.46
CA ILE A 142 2.18 -17.33 24.92
C ILE A 142 1.66 -16.08 24.19
N THR A 143 2.49 -15.04 24.09
CA THR A 143 2.16 -13.80 23.35
C THR A 143 1.75 -14.10 21.91
N SER A 144 2.50 -14.95 21.20
CA SER A 144 2.22 -15.32 19.82
C SER A 144 0.84 -15.97 19.65
N ARG A 145 0.46 -16.85 20.59
CA ARG A 145 -0.85 -17.52 20.60
C ARG A 145 -1.98 -16.58 20.99
N ALA A 146 -1.76 -15.69 21.96
CA ALA A 146 -2.72 -14.67 22.34
C ALA A 146 -2.98 -13.68 21.18
N ILE A 147 -1.93 -13.25 20.47
CA ILE A 147 -2.07 -12.43 19.25
C ILE A 147 -2.81 -13.19 18.16
N ASN A 148 -2.61 -14.49 18.02
CA ASN A 148 -3.35 -15.30 17.04
C ASN A 148 -4.86 -15.34 17.37
N LEU A 149 -5.24 -15.43 18.64
CA LEU A 149 -6.65 -15.32 19.04
C LEU A 149 -7.20 -13.91 18.77
N LEU A 150 -6.41 -12.87 19.03
CA LEU A 150 -6.80 -11.49 18.69
C LEU A 150 -6.99 -11.30 17.19
N PHE A 151 -6.13 -11.93 16.37
CA PHE A 151 -6.30 -11.96 14.92
C PHE A 151 -7.64 -12.60 14.53
N ASP A 152 -8.00 -13.74 15.13
CA ASP A 152 -9.28 -14.40 14.84
C ASP A 152 -10.47 -13.52 15.24
N ILE A 153 -10.40 -12.86 16.41
CA ILE A 153 -11.41 -11.89 16.85
C ILE A 153 -11.52 -10.73 15.85
N ALA A 154 -10.41 -10.08 15.49
CA ALA A 154 -10.41 -8.94 14.59
C ALA A 154 -10.84 -9.28 13.15
N ARG A 155 -10.69 -10.55 12.74
CA ARG A 155 -11.08 -11.04 11.41
C ARG A 155 -12.54 -11.44 11.32
N ILE A 156 -13.08 -12.10 12.36
CA ILE A 156 -14.40 -12.74 12.33
C ILE A 156 -15.47 -11.86 12.99
N GLU A 157 -15.07 -11.12 14.02
CA GLU A 157 -15.95 -10.30 14.85
C GLU A 157 -15.51 -8.83 14.81
N ARG A 158 -16.31 -7.95 15.41
CA ARG A 158 -15.91 -6.55 15.63
C ARG A 158 -15.08 -6.46 16.89
N CYS A 159 -13.85 -5.96 16.78
CA CYS A 159 -13.01 -5.66 17.94
C CYS A 159 -13.59 -4.45 18.69
N ASN A 160 -13.87 -4.62 19.97
CA ASN A 160 -14.50 -3.59 20.81
C ASN A 160 -13.49 -2.62 21.42
N GLN A 161 -12.22 -3.02 21.53
CA GLN A 161 -11.11 -2.22 22.04
C GLN A 161 -9.97 -2.10 21.00
N PRO A 162 -10.25 -1.62 19.77
CA PRO A 162 -9.29 -1.66 18.67
C PRO A 162 -8.04 -0.80 18.93
N LEU A 163 -8.17 0.33 19.64
CA LEU A 163 -7.02 1.15 20.04
C LEU A 163 -6.04 0.38 20.94
N ARG A 164 -6.57 -0.29 21.96
CA ARG A 164 -5.75 -1.09 22.90
C ARG A 164 -5.14 -2.29 22.20
N ALA A 165 -5.93 -3.00 21.40
CA ALA A 165 -5.47 -4.11 20.57
C ALA A 165 -4.29 -3.70 19.68
N LEU A 166 -4.43 -2.59 18.95
CA LEU A 166 -3.41 -2.08 18.05
C LEU A 166 -2.12 -1.69 18.80
N GLN A 167 -2.24 -1.01 19.94
CA GLN A 167 -1.08 -0.65 20.78
C GLN A 167 -0.33 -1.88 21.29
N LEU A 168 -1.04 -2.92 21.72
CA LEU A 168 -0.45 -4.16 22.21
C LEU A 168 0.26 -4.94 21.09
N VAL A 169 -0.34 -5.03 19.90
CA VAL A 169 0.31 -5.67 18.75
C VAL A 169 1.57 -4.91 18.31
N ILE A 170 1.53 -3.58 18.27
CA ILE A 170 2.72 -2.74 18.00
C ILE A 170 3.82 -3.00 19.05
N ALA A 171 3.45 -3.07 20.34
CA ALA A 171 4.41 -3.33 21.41
C ALA A 171 5.07 -4.73 21.25
N ALA A 172 4.28 -5.76 20.96
CA ALA A 172 4.78 -7.11 20.74
C ALA A 172 5.73 -7.20 19.54
N LEU A 173 5.38 -6.59 18.40
CA LEU A 173 6.23 -6.57 17.20
C LEU A 173 7.54 -5.80 17.42
N LYS A 174 7.52 -4.76 18.27
CA LYS A 174 8.74 -4.01 18.64
C LYS A 174 9.62 -4.81 19.61
N CYS A 175 9.01 -5.42 20.62
CA CYS A 175 9.70 -6.20 21.65
C CYS A 175 10.39 -7.43 21.01
N HIS A 176 9.68 -8.12 20.13
CA HIS A 176 10.12 -9.36 19.50
C HIS A 176 10.45 -9.19 18.03
N LYS A 177 11.36 -8.24 17.73
CA LYS A 177 11.78 -7.96 16.35
C LYS A 177 12.36 -9.20 15.63
N TYR A 178 12.95 -10.13 16.37
CA TYR A 178 13.63 -11.32 15.82
C TYR A 178 12.88 -12.63 16.07
N ASP A 179 11.65 -12.59 16.61
CA ASP A 179 10.79 -13.77 16.73
C ASP A 179 9.90 -13.94 15.50
N LYS A 180 10.19 -14.95 14.68
CA LYS A 180 9.45 -15.21 13.45
C LYS A 180 7.95 -15.44 13.69
N THR A 181 7.58 -16.16 14.76
CA THR A 181 6.18 -16.53 15.03
C THR A 181 5.37 -15.29 15.37
N ILE A 182 5.91 -14.42 16.22
CA ILE A 182 5.25 -13.16 16.58
C ILE A 182 5.17 -12.21 15.39
N GLN A 183 6.20 -12.17 14.54
CA GLN A 183 6.18 -11.30 13.35
C GLN A 183 5.13 -11.76 12.35
N VAL A 184 4.95 -13.07 12.16
CA VAL A 184 3.89 -13.63 11.32
C VAL A 184 2.50 -13.34 11.89
N THR A 185 2.24 -13.65 13.17
CA THR A 185 0.90 -13.47 13.76
C THR A 185 0.55 -12.01 14.00
N GLY A 186 1.51 -11.21 14.45
CA GLY A 186 1.34 -9.77 14.69
C GLY A 186 1.11 -8.99 13.41
N SER A 187 1.87 -9.25 12.33
CA SER A 187 1.62 -8.60 11.03
C SER A 187 0.25 -8.97 10.45
N ALA A 188 -0.21 -10.20 10.65
CA ALA A 188 -1.56 -10.61 10.25
C ALA A 188 -2.65 -9.85 11.03
N ALA A 189 -2.48 -9.69 12.34
CA ALA A 189 -3.41 -8.94 13.19
C ALA A 189 -3.45 -7.45 12.80
N LEU A 190 -2.31 -6.84 12.47
CA LEU A 190 -2.25 -5.43 12.05
C LEU A 190 -3.12 -5.13 10.83
N PHE A 191 -3.15 -6.02 9.83
CA PHE A 191 -3.97 -5.83 8.64
C PHE A 191 -5.46 -5.60 9.00
N TYR A 192 -6.02 -6.44 9.88
CA TYR A 192 -7.41 -6.31 10.30
C TYR A 192 -7.65 -5.12 11.26
N LEU A 193 -6.71 -4.87 12.18
CA LEU A 193 -6.81 -3.76 13.13
C LEU A 193 -6.59 -2.38 12.50
N THR A 194 -6.13 -2.31 11.25
CA THR A 194 -5.91 -1.06 10.49
C THR A 194 -6.94 -0.83 9.40
N ASN A 195 -7.98 -1.67 9.32
CA ASN A 195 -9.07 -1.51 8.39
C ASN A 195 -9.76 -0.13 8.56
N SER A 196 -10.36 0.38 7.48
CA SER A 196 -11.00 1.71 7.42
C SER A 196 -12.05 1.94 8.50
N GLU A 197 -12.69 0.87 9.00
CA GLU A 197 -13.66 0.91 10.10
C GLU A 197 -13.07 1.45 11.41
N TYR A 198 -11.78 1.19 11.67
CA TYR A 198 -11.10 1.63 12.90
C TYR A 198 -10.34 2.95 12.73
N ARG A 199 -10.37 3.53 11.52
CA ARG A 199 -9.55 4.70 11.16
C ARG A 199 -9.82 5.91 12.03
N ALA A 200 -11.07 6.14 12.43
CA ALA A 200 -11.48 7.29 13.25
C ALA A 200 -10.83 7.30 14.64
N GLU A 201 -10.50 6.12 15.19
CA GLU A 201 -9.89 5.98 16.51
C GLU A 201 -8.35 6.10 16.47
N GLN A 202 -7.76 6.15 15.27
CA GLN A 202 -6.31 6.09 15.07
C GLN A 202 -5.69 7.48 14.82
N SER A 203 -4.99 7.99 15.82
CA SER A 203 -4.18 9.19 15.66
C SER A 203 -3.09 9.03 14.57
N ILE A 204 -2.67 10.13 13.96
CA ILE A 204 -1.54 10.15 13.00
C ILE A 204 -0.29 9.50 13.62
N ARG A 205 -0.02 9.77 14.90
CA ARG A 205 1.12 9.19 15.62
C ARG A 205 1.04 7.67 15.67
N LEU A 206 -0.14 7.11 15.95
CA LEU A 206 -0.34 5.67 16.02
C LEU A 206 -0.18 5.02 14.63
N ARG A 207 -0.77 5.63 13.60
CA ARG A 207 -0.62 5.19 12.20
C ARG A 207 0.85 5.15 11.75
N ARG A 208 1.63 6.19 12.08
CA ARG A 208 3.08 6.19 11.85
C ARG A 208 3.82 5.07 12.58
N GLN A 209 3.40 4.72 13.81
CA GLN A 209 3.99 3.60 14.54
C GLN A 209 3.66 2.25 13.88
N VAL A 210 2.46 2.07 13.33
CA VAL A 210 2.09 0.88 12.54
C VAL A 210 3.00 0.77 11.32
N ILE A 211 3.11 1.84 10.52
CA ILE A 211 3.97 1.85 9.33
C ILE A 211 5.41 1.49 9.71
N GLN A 212 5.96 2.06 10.79
CA GLN A 212 7.32 1.73 11.24
C GLN A 212 7.49 0.24 11.59
N VAL A 213 6.56 -0.39 12.32
CA VAL A 213 6.69 -1.82 12.67
C VAL A 213 6.50 -2.74 11.48
N VAL A 214 5.63 -2.36 10.55
CA VAL A 214 5.42 -3.07 9.27
C VAL A 214 6.71 -3.07 8.45
N LEU A 215 7.35 -1.90 8.28
CA LEU A 215 8.62 -1.79 7.56
C LEU A 215 9.77 -2.53 8.29
N ASN A 216 9.81 -2.49 9.63
CA ASN A 216 10.79 -3.27 10.40
C ASN A 216 10.65 -4.79 10.12
N GLY A 217 9.42 -5.29 10.04
CA GLY A 217 9.12 -6.67 9.71
C GLY A 217 9.58 -7.03 8.30
N MET A 218 9.30 -6.15 7.32
CA MET A 218 9.74 -6.33 5.93
C MET A 218 11.27 -6.33 5.76
N GLU A 219 12.00 -5.55 6.56
CA GLU A 219 13.47 -5.58 6.55
C GLU A 219 14.01 -6.90 7.12
N SER A 220 13.43 -7.35 8.22
CA SER A 220 13.98 -8.45 9.01
C SER A 220 13.61 -9.82 8.46
N TYR A 221 12.50 -9.93 7.71
CA TYR A 221 11.94 -11.21 7.24
C TYR A 221 11.60 -11.19 5.76
N GLN A 222 12.28 -12.00 4.97
CA GLN A 222 12.04 -12.12 3.52
C GLN A 222 10.99 -13.18 3.16
N GLU A 223 10.42 -13.87 4.15
CA GLU A 223 9.36 -14.85 3.95
C GLU A 223 8.09 -14.21 3.39
N VAL A 224 7.49 -14.91 2.41
CA VAL A 224 6.33 -14.44 1.66
C VAL A 224 5.16 -14.05 2.57
N THR A 225 4.89 -14.81 3.65
CA THR A 225 3.78 -14.52 4.57
C THR A 225 3.93 -13.18 5.26
N VAL A 226 5.09 -12.87 5.83
CA VAL A 226 5.31 -11.60 6.54
C VAL A 226 5.24 -10.45 5.55
N GLN A 227 5.93 -10.58 4.41
CA GLN A 227 5.94 -9.56 3.37
C GLN A 227 4.54 -9.27 2.84
N ARG A 228 3.73 -10.32 2.59
CA ARG A 228 2.34 -10.18 2.13
C ARG A 228 1.48 -9.46 3.18
N ASN A 229 1.53 -9.87 4.44
CA ASN A 229 0.76 -9.23 5.52
C ASN A 229 1.14 -7.75 5.67
N CYS A 230 2.43 -7.46 5.62
CA CYS A 230 2.96 -6.11 5.68
C CYS A 230 2.49 -5.25 4.50
N CYS A 231 2.59 -5.74 3.27
CA CYS A 231 2.13 -5.02 2.08
C CYS A 231 0.61 -4.77 2.11
N LEU A 232 -0.19 -5.77 2.51
CA LEU A 232 -1.64 -5.60 2.69
C LEU A 232 -1.97 -4.55 3.76
N THR A 233 -1.20 -4.51 4.84
CA THR A 233 -1.34 -3.49 5.88
C THR A 233 -1.02 -2.10 5.34
N LEU A 234 0.01 -1.95 4.50
CA LEU A 234 0.34 -0.66 3.86
C LEU A 234 -0.78 -0.16 2.94
N CYS A 235 -1.51 -1.05 2.27
CA CYS A 235 -2.66 -0.69 1.43
C CYS A 235 -3.83 -0.05 2.22
N ASN A 236 -3.87 -0.16 3.54
CA ASN A 236 -4.91 0.48 4.37
C ASN A 236 -4.65 1.97 4.65
N PHE A 237 -3.49 2.49 4.23
CA PHE A 237 -3.09 3.89 4.42
C PHE A 237 -3.23 4.69 3.13
N ASN A 238 -3.36 6.01 3.25
CA ASN A 238 -3.35 6.90 2.09
C ASN A 238 -1.91 6.99 1.56
N ILE A 239 -1.74 6.66 0.28
CA ILE A 239 -0.46 6.64 -0.42
C ILE A 239 -0.51 7.73 -1.49
N PRO A 240 0.51 8.61 -1.59
CA PRO A 240 1.80 8.55 -0.87
C PRO A 240 1.81 9.25 0.51
N GLU A 241 0.77 10.01 0.88
CA GLU A 241 0.86 11.04 1.92
C GLU A 241 1.21 10.50 3.32
N GLU A 242 0.68 9.33 3.69
CA GLU A 242 0.99 8.75 5.01
C GLU A 242 2.34 8.02 5.06
N LEU A 243 2.90 7.68 3.90
CA LEU A 243 4.16 6.95 3.77
C LEU A 243 5.35 7.88 3.51
N GLU A 244 5.11 9.15 3.20
CA GLU A 244 6.12 10.17 2.87
C GLU A 244 7.30 10.20 3.86
N PHE A 245 7.02 10.14 5.18
CA PHE A 245 8.07 10.16 6.21
C PHE A 245 9.01 8.94 6.22
N GLN A 246 8.71 7.91 5.43
CA GLN A 246 9.52 6.71 5.21
C GLN A 246 9.66 6.40 3.70
N TYR A 247 9.51 7.40 2.83
CA TYR A 247 9.35 7.20 1.39
C TYR A 247 10.49 6.38 0.76
N GLN A 248 11.74 6.76 1.03
CA GLN A 248 12.91 6.02 0.54
C GLN A 248 12.88 4.57 1.02
N ARG A 249 12.66 4.36 2.32
CA ARG A 249 12.67 3.04 2.95
C ARG A 249 11.60 2.11 2.40
N VAL A 250 10.38 2.62 2.19
CA VAL A 250 9.29 1.80 1.63
C VAL A 250 9.58 1.42 0.17
N ASN A 251 10.11 2.34 -0.65
CA ASN A 251 10.47 2.03 -2.03
C ASN A 251 11.58 0.98 -2.11
N GLU A 252 12.64 1.11 -1.32
CA GLU A 252 13.72 0.11 -1.25
C GLU A 252 13.18 -1.29 -0.88
N LEU A 253 12.28 -1.36 0.10
CA LEU A 253 11.69 -2.64 0.54
C LEU A 253 10.77 -3.25 -0.53
N LEU A 254 9.94 -2.45 -1.19
CA LEU A 254 9.07 -2.94 -2.27
C LEU A 254 9.89 -3.40 -3.47
N LEU A 255 10.96 -2.69 -3.85
CA LEU A 255 11.87 -3.13 -4.90
C LEU A 255 12.57 -4.45 -4.55
N ASN A 256 13.00 -4.64 -3.30
CA ASN A 256 13.56 -5.90 -2.81
C ASN A 256 12.59 -7.08 -2.86
N ILE A 257 11.27 -6.82 -2.81
CA ILE A 257 10.25 -7.85 -3.06
C ILE A 257 10.23 -8.28 -4.52
N LEU A 258 10.38 -7.32 -5.44
CA LEU A 258 10.21 -7.49 -6.89
C LEU A 258 11.47 -7.99 -7.62
N ILE A 259 12.67 -7.75 -7.09
CA ILE A 259 13.93 -8.15 -7.72
C ILE A 259 14.07 -9.68 -7.87
N PRO A 260 13.84 -10.50 -6.82
CA PRO A 260 13.94 -11.96 -6.96
C PRO A 260 12.78 -12.53 -7.79
N THR A 261 13.06 -13.56 -8.59
CA THR A 261 11.99 -14.34 -9.23
C THR A 261 11.26 -15.14 -8.16
N ARG A 262 10.09 -14.65 -7.74
CA ARG A 262 9.21 -15.34 -6.78
C ARG A 262 8.14 -16.14 -7.51
N GLN A 263 7.81 -17.30 -6.96
CA GLN A 263 6.70 -18.15 -7.45
C GLN A 263 5.33 -17.60 -7.01
N ASP A 264 5.29 -16.82 -5.93
CA ASP A 264 4.05 -16.24 -5.42
C ASP A 264 3.68 -14.98 -6.23
N GLU A 265 2.66 -15.10 -7.07
CA GLU A 265 2.15 -13.98 -7.87
C GLU A 265 1.36 -12.95 -7.03
N SER A 266 0.84 -13.36 -5.87
CA SER A 266 -0.01 -12.50 -5.03
C SER A 266 0.80 -11.37 -4.40
N ILE A 267 1.96 -11.69 -3.85
CA ILE A 267 2.87 -10.68 -3.26
C ILE A 267 3.42 -9.74 -4.33
N GLN A 268 3.78 -10.27 -5.50
CA GLN A 268 4.26 -9.46 -6.62
C GLN A 268 3.20 -8.44 -7.06
N ARG A 269 1.94 -8.87 -7.19
CA ARG A 269 0.82 -7.99 -7.55
C ARG A 269 0.61 -6.86 -6.54
N ILE A 270 0.64 -7.17 -5.23
CA ILE A 270 0.47 -6.14 -4.19
C ILE A 270 1.65 -5.16 -4.22
N ALA A 271 2.89 -5.66 -4.34
CA ALA A 271 4.08 -4.81 -4.34
C ALA A 271 4.12 -3.86 -5.56
N VAL A 272 3.79 -4.33 -6.77
CA VAL A 272 3.71 -3.45 -7.96
C VAL A 272 2.59 -2.43 -7.81
N HIS A 273 1.44 -2.82 -7.25
CA HIS A 273 0.35 -1.88 -6.98
C HIS A 273 0.78 -0.75 -6.02
N LEU A 274 1.46 -1.09 -4.93
CA LEU A 274 2.01 -0.12 -3.98
C LEU A 274 3.07 0.78 -4.65
N CYS A 275 3.98 0.21 -5.45
CA CYS A 275 4.96 0.98 -6.21
C CYS A 275 4.29 2.00 -7.15
N ASN A 276 3.27 1.59 -7.91
CA ASN A 276 2.54 2.48 -8.80
C ASN A 276 1.87 3.64 -8.05
N ALA A 277 1.24 3.35 -6.90
CA ALA A 277 0.62 4.36 -6.05
C ALA A 277 1.66 5.35 -5.50
N LEU A 278 2.84 4.88 -5.09
CA LEU A 278 3.92 5.71 -4.54
C LEU A 278 4.54 6.67 -5.55
N VAL A 279 4.60 6.31 -6.83
CA VAL A 279 5.18 7.19 -7.88
C VAL A 279 4.16 8.11 -8.53
N CYS A 280 2.86 7.90 -8.28
CA CYS A 280 1.79 8.65 -8.93
C CYS A 280 1.76 10.12 -8.54
N GLN A 281 1.94 10.48 -7.25
CA GLN A 281 1.72 11.84 -6.75
C GLN A 281 2.92 12.45 -6.00
N VAL A 282 4.14 12.10 -6.41
CA VAL A 282 5.37 12.62 -5.79
C VAL A 282 6.06 13.65 -6.68
N ASP A 283 6.89 14.49 -6.06
CA ASP A 283 7.73 15.46 -6.76
C ASP A 283 8.83 14.79 -7.60
N ASN A 284 9.49 15.60 -8.43
CA ASN A 284 10.48 15.12 -9.38
C ASN A 284 11.76 14.61 -8.69
N ASP A 285 12.16 15.19 -7.56
CA ASP A 285 13.33 14.74 -6.78
C ASP A 285 13.13 13.32 -6.24
N HIS A 286 11.94 13.01 -5.73
CA HIS A 286 11.57 11.67 -5.28
C HIS A 286 11.52 10.68 -6.45
N LYS A 287 10.94 11.06 -7.60
CA LYS A 287 10.92 10.21 -8.80
C LYS A 287 12.32 9.88 -9.29
N GLU A 288 13.24 10.84 -9.32
CA GLU A 288 14.63 10.62 -9.71
C GLU A 288 15.37 9.70 -8.72
N ALA A 289 15.19 9.93 -7.41
CA ALA A 289 15.80 9.09 -6.38
C ALA A 289 15.36 7.63 -6.52
N VAL A 290 14.06 7.40 -6.71
CA VAL A 290 13.50 6.04 -6.90
C VAL A 290 13.97 5.42 -8.23
N GLY A 291 14.11 6.22 -9.28
CA GLY A 291 14.73 5.79 -10.54
C GLY A 291 16.15 5.26 -10.32
N LYS A 292 16.98 6.03 -9.61
CA LYS A 292 18.37 5.68 -9.23
C LYS A 292 18.46 4.43 -8.34
N MET A 293 17.41 4.08 -7.60
CA MET A 293 17.32 2.81 -6.85
C MET A 293 17.10 1.57 -7.74
N GLY A 294 16.90 1.74 -9.05
CA GLY A 294 16.68 0.65 -10.00
C GLY A 294 15.21 0.34 -10.26
N PHE A 295 14.30 1.27 -9.97
CA PHE A 295 12.87 1.09 -10.20
C PHE A 295 12.54 0.84 -11.67
N VAL A 296 13.05 1.68 -12.58
CA VAL A 296 12.81 1.58 -14.03
C VAL A 296 13.24 0.21 -14.56
N MET A 297 14.47 -0.21 -14.23
CA MET A 297 14.99 -1.53 -14.60
C MET A 297 14.12 -2.67 -14.04
N THR A 298 13.66 -2.56 -12.80
CA THR A 298 12.86 -3.59 -12.14
C THR A 298 11.50 -3.77 -12.83
N MET A 299 10.80 -2.67 -13.13
CA MET A 299 9.52 -2.74 -13.85
C MET A 299 9.67 -3.31 -15.25
N LEU A 300 10.72 -2.91 -15.99
CA LEU A 300 11.00 -3.46 -17.32
C LEU A 300 11.31 -4.96 -17.29
N LYS A 301 12.02 -5.46 -16.28
CA LYS A 301 12.25 -6.90 -16.08
C LYS A 301 10.94 -7.66 -15.82
N LEU A 302 10.02 -7.09 -15.03
CA LEU A 302 8.71 -7.67 -14.78
C LEU A 302 7.88 -7.75 -16.07
N ILE A 303 7.85 -6.68 -16.84
CA ILE A 303 7.19 -6.62 -18.16
C ILE A 303 7.79 -7.67 -19.10
N GLN A 304 9.12 -7.73 -19.20
CA GLN A 304 9.81 -8.70 -20.04
C GLN A 304 9.45 -10.14 -19.66
N LYS A 305 9.42 -10.46 -18.37
CA LYS A 305 9.00 -11.78 -17.88
C LYS A 305 7.55 -12.08 -18.27
N LYS A 306 6.62 -11.17 -17.99
CA LYS A 306 5.19 -11.35 -18.29
C LYS A 306 4.92 -11.47 -19.80
N LEU A 307 5.69 -10.75 -20.62
CA LEU A 307 5.66 -10.87 -22.07
C LEU A 307 6.16 -12.25 -22.55
N GLN A 308 7.26 -12.75 -21.99
CA GLN A 308 7.77 -14.11 -22.27
C GLN A 308 6.76 -15.20 -21.88
N ASP A 309 6.08 -15.00 -20.74
CA ASP A 309 5.02 -15.87 -20.25
C ASP A 309 3.69 -15.69 -21.03
N LYS A 310 3.63 -14.74 -21.98
CA LYS A 310 2.44 -14.35 -22.77
C LYS A 310 1.24 -13.96 -21.90
N MET A 311 1.51 -13.33 -20.77
CA MET A 311 0.52 -12.90 -19.80
C MET A 311 0.43 -11.37 -19.76
N CYS A 312 -0.77 -10.85 -20.01
CA CYS A 312 -1.12 -9.46 -19.74
C CYS A 312 -2.11 -9.43 -18.56
N ASP A 313 -1.57 -9.38 -17.35
CA ASP A 313 -2.29 -9.28 -16.08
C ASP A 313 -2.09 -7.90 -15.43
N GLN A 314 -2.68 -7.71 -14.25
CA GLN A 314 -2.53 -6.46 -13.48
C GLN A 314 -1.07 -6.13 -13.14
N VAL A 315 -0.18 -7.13 -13.06
CA VAL A 315 1.25 -6.87 -12.80
C VAL A 315 1.87 -6.15 -14.00
N MET A 316 1.59 -6.62 -15.23
CA MET A 316 2.06 -5.95 -16.44
C MET A 316 1.45 -4.54 -16.57
N GLU A 317 0.14 -4.40 -16.40
CA GLU A 317 -0.56 -3.12 -16.51
C GLU A 317 -0.06 -2.09 -15.49
N PHE A 318 0.07 -2.48 -14.21
CA PHE A 318 0.61 -1.60 -13.18
C PHE A 318 2.10 -1.31 -13.36
N SER A 319 2.89 -2.23 -13.92
CA SER A 319 4.30 -1.95 -14.22
C SER A 319 4.45 -0.87 -15.27
N TRP A 320 3.65 -0.92 -16.35
CA TRP A 320 3.64 0.14 -17.36
C TRP A 320 3.07 1.46 -16.82
N SER A 321 2.01 1.41 -16.01
CA SER A 321 1.46 2.60 -15.34
C SER A 321 2.48 3.25 -14.41
N ALA A 322 3.24 2.45 -13.66
CA ALA A 322 4.29 2.93 -12.77
C ALA A 322 5.44 3.58 -13.56
N LEU A 323 5.83 2.98 -14.69
CA LEU A 323 6.83 3.56 -15.58
C LEU A 323 6.35 4.86 -16.22
N TRP A 324 5.07 4.96 -16.61
CA TRP A 324 4.49 6.21 -17.10
C TRP A 324 4.58 7.32 -16.04
N ASN A 325 4.20 7.02 -14.79
CA ASN A 325 4.25 7.97 -13.70
C ASN A 325 5.68 8.41 -13.32
N ILE A 326 6.64 7.48 -13.31
CA ILE A 326 8.02 7.79 -12.90
C ILE A 326 8.83 8.49 -14.00
N THR A 327 8.37 8.47 -15.26
CA THR A 327 9.02 9.17 -16.40
C THR A 327 8.45 10.57 -16.64
N ASP A 328 7.30 10.87 -16.05
CA ASP A 328 6.65 12.18 -16.11
C ASP A 328 7.57 13.26 -15.54
N GLU A 329 7.90 14.26 -16.38
CA GLU A 329 8.80 15.38 -16.09
C GLU A 329 10.19 14.99 -15.53
N THR A 330 10.73 13.82 -15.89
CA THR A 330 12.01 13.31 -15.37
C THR A 330 12.91 12.74 -16.47
N PRO A 331 13.75 13.58 -17.11
CA PRO A 331 14.60 13.19 -18.23
C PRO A 331 15.51 11.98 -17.95
N ASP A 332 16.12 11.92 -16.75
CA ASP A 332 16.98 10.79 -16.34
C ASP A 332 16.23 9.45 -16.39
N ASN A 333 14.97 9.42 -15.93
CA ASN A 333 14.15 8.22 -15.92
C ASN A 333 13.69 7.82 -17.33
N CYS A 334 13.39 8.81 -18.19
CA CYS A 334 13.14 8.59 -19.62
C CYS A 334 14.36 7.98 -20.32
N GLU A 335 15.56 8.48 -20.02
CA GLU A 335 16.81 7.94 -20.58
C GLU A 335 17.06 6.51 -20.09
N MET A 336 16.86 6.23 -18.79
CA MET A 336 16.94 4.88 -18.25
C MET A 336 15.98 3.92 -18.97
N PHE A 337 14.74 4.33 -19.25
CA PHE A 337 13.79 3.50 -19.99
C PHE A 337 14.35 3.08 -21.36
N LEU A 338 14.92 4.02 -22.12
CA LEU A 338 15.53 3.73 -23.41
C LEU A 338 16.75 2.81 -23.28
N ASN A 339 17.65 3.12 -22.35
CA ASN A 339 18.88 2.36 -22.09
C ASN A 339 18.61 0.91 -21.68
N TYR A 340 17.51 0.65 -20.98
CA TYR A 340 17.10 -0.70 -20.55
C TYR A 340 16.17 -1.41 -21.55
N SER A 341 16.27 -1.09 -22.85
CA SER A 341 15.50 -1.73 -23.93
C SER A 341 13.98 -1.54 -23.84
N GLY A 342 13.51 -0.47 -23.20
CA GLY A 342 12.09 -0.16 -23.05
C GLY A 342 11.35 -0.06 -24.40
N MET A 343 12.00 0.50 -25.42
CA MET A 343 11.46 0.58 -26.79
C MET A 343 11.18 -0.78 -27.42
N LYS A 344 12.08 -1.74 -27.20
CA LYS A 344 11.90 -3.10 -27.71
C LYS A 344 10.71 -3.78 -27.05
N LEU A 345 10.62 -3.67 -25.71
CA LEU A 345 9.51 -4.24 -24.94
C LEU A 345 8.17 -3.63 -25.34
N PHE A 346 8.13 -2.30 -25.58
CA PHE A 346 6.95 -1.64 -26.11
C PHE A 346 6.46 -2.27 -27.42
N LEU A 347 7.35 -2.41 -28.41
CA LEU A 347 7.00 -2.95 -29.73
C LEU A 347 6.56 -4.42 -29.65
N GLU A 348 7.21 -5.21 -28.81
CA GLU A 348 6.84 -6.62 -28.60
C GLU A 348 5.50 -6.76 -27.86
N CYS A 349 5.24 -5.92 -26.84
CA CYS A 349 3.94 -5.89 -26.14
C CYS A 349 2.80 -5.48 -27.07
N LEU A 350 2.97 -4.44 -27.88
CA LEU A 350 1.95 -4.00 -28.85
C LEU A 350 1.61 -5.09 -29.86
N LYS A 351 2.63 -5.87 -30.27
CA LYS A 351 2.45 -7.00 -31.19
C LYS A 351 1.76 -8.20 -30.55
N GLU A 352 2.15 -8.57 -29.32
CA GLU A 352 1.60 -9.75 -28.63
C GLU A 352 0.19 -9.49 -28.07
N PHE A 353 -0.12 -8.24 -27.68
CA PHE A 353 -1.36 -7.90 -26.98
C PHE A 353 -2.23 -6.83 -27.68
N PRO A 354 -2.57 -6.97 -28.98
CA PRO A 354 -3.22 -5.92 -29.77
C PRO A 354 -4.61 -5.48 -29.28
N GLU A 355 -5.27 -6.31 -28.47
CA GLU A 355 -6.61 -6.03 -27.94
C GLU A 355 -6.60 -5.41 -26.52
N LYS A 356 -5.42 -5.15 -25.93
CA LYS A 356 -5.28 -4.67 -24.55
C LYS A 356 -5.18 -3.15 -24.49
N GLN A 357 -6.32 -2.47 -24.59
CA GLN A 357 -6.37 -1.01 -24.68
C GLN A 357 -5.80 -0.27 -23.47
N GLU A 358 -6.08 -0.74 -22.25
CA GLU A 358 -5.52 -0.17 -21.01
C GLU A 358 -3.98 -0.22 -21.00
N LEU A 359 -3.41 -1.35 -21.41
CA LEU A 359 -1.97 -1.54 -21.57
C LEU A 359 -1.40 -0.56 -22.60
N HIS A 360 -2.04 -0.47 -23.77
CA HIS A 360 -1.63 0.45 -24.84
C HIS A 360 -1.64 1.90 -24.38
N ARG A 361 -2.66 2.33 -23.65
CA ARG A 361 -2.75 3.69 -23.12
C ARG A 361 -1.58 4.00 -22.18
N ASN A 362 -1.27 3.10 -21.24
CA ASN A 362 -0.15 3.29 -20.30
C ASN A 362 1.20 3.35 -21.04
N MET A 363 1.39 2.47 -22.03
CA MET A 363 2.59 2.44 -22.86
C MET A 363 2.77 3.72 -23.70
N LEU A 364 1.69 4.21 -24.30
CA LEU A 364 1.71 5.41 -25.14
C LEU A 364 1.91 6.67 -24.30
N GLY A 365 1.29 6.75 -23.12
CA GLY A 365 1.50 7.86 -22.18
C GLY A 365 2.97 7.99 -21.78
N LEU A 366 3.63 6.87 -21.45
CA LEU A 366 5.07 6.85 -21.18
C LEU A 366 5.89 7.40 -22.35
N LEU A 367 5.59 6.95 -23.57
CA LEU A 367 6.31 7.42 -24.75
C LEU A 367 6.05 8.89 -25.08
N GLY A 368 4.88 9.42 -24.68
CA GLY A 368 4.61 10.86 -24.61
C GLY A 368 5.69 11.57 -23.82
N ASN A 369 5.88 11.18 -22.55
CA ASN A 369 6.88 11.76 -21.66
C ASN A 369 8.31 11.66 -22.22
N VAL A 370 8.66 10.54 -22.86
CA VAL A 370 9.98 10.37 -23.50
C VAL A 370 10.14 11.33 -24.69
N ALA A 371 9.10 11.51 -25.51
CA ALA A 371 9.15 12.38 -26.68
C ALA A 371 9.23 13.88 -26.31
N GLU A 372 8.76 14.26 -25.12
CA GLU A 372 8.91 15.61 -24.59
C GLU A 372 10.38 15.99 -24.34
N VAL A 373 11.26 15.01 -24.10
CA VAL A 373 12.70 15.21 -23.88
C VAL A 373 13.44 15.31 -25.20
N ARG A 374 13.92 16.52 -25.53
CA ARG A 374 14.58 16.84 -26.80
C ARG A 374 15.77 15.95 -27.11
N GLU A 375 16.60 15.70 -26.12
CA GLU A 375 17.86 14.96 -26.24
C GLU A 375 17.62 13.47 -26.56
N LEU A 376 16.42 12.95 -26.24
CA LEU A 376 16.06 11.55 -26.43
C LEU A 376 15.31 11.29 -27.74
N ARG A 377 14.68 12.30 -28.35
CA ARG A 377 13.95 12.17 -29.63
C ARG A 377 14.75 11.54 -30.77
N PRO A 378 16.06 11.77 -30.94
CA PRO A 378 16.85 11.05 -31.94
C PRO A 378 16.82 9.52 -31.79
N GLN A 379 16.68 9.00 -30.57
CA GLN A 379 16.57 7.56 -30.34
C GLN A 379 15.21 6.99 -30.74
N LEU A 380 14.16 7.83 -30.79
CA LEU A 380 12.83 7.46 -31.26
C LEU A 380 12.74 7.46 -32.80
N MET A 381 13.63 8.18 -33.48
CA MET A 381 13.64 8.36 -34.94
C MET A 381 14.15 7.09 -35.66
N THR A 382 13.34 6.02 -35.61
CA THR A 382 13.57 4.76 -36.34
C THR A 382 12.38 4.45 -37.24
N SER A 383 12.63 3.86 -38.41
CA SER A 383 11.56 3.50 -39.36
C SER A 383 10.47 2.65 -38.70
N GLN A 384 10.85 1.64 -37.92
CA GLN A 384 9.89 0.77 -37.24
C GLN A 384 9.00 1.55 -36.26
N PHE A 385 9.60 2.39 -35.41
CA PHE A 385 8.87 3.16 -34.42
C PHE A 385 7.90 4.16 -35.07
N ILE A 386 8.40 4.95 -36.02
CA ILE A 386 7.59 5.96 -36.70
C ILE A 386 6.47 5.31 -37.52
N SER A 387 6.71 4.16 -38.18
CA SER A 387 5.66 3.40 -38.85
C SER A 387 4.55 2.96 -37.88
N VAL A 388 4.92 2.44 -36.70
CA VAL A 388 3.95 2.01 -35.69
C VAL A 388 3.09 3.19 -35.24
N PHE A 389 3.71 4.30 -34.83
CA PHE A 389 2.98 5.49 -34.38
C PHE A 389 2.13 6.11 -35.49
N SER A 390 2.63 6.14 -36.71
CA SER A 390 1.88 6.60 -37.88
C SER A 390 0.64 5.75 -38.15
N ASN A 391 0.70 4.43 -37.94
CA ASN A 391 -0.45 3.54 -38.09
C ASN A 391 -1.46 3.70 -36.93
N LEU A 392 -0.98 3.97 -35.71
CA LEU A 392 -1.85 4.18 -34.55
C LEU A 392 -2.74 5.44 -34.68
N LEU A 393 -2.37 6.39 -35.55
CA LEU A 393 -3.20 7.57 -35.88
C LEU A 393 -4.59 7.19 -36.42
N GLU A 394 -4.73 6.03 -37.06
CA GLU A 394 -6.02 5.56 -37.60
C GLU A 394 -6.80 4.69 -36.60
N SER A 395 -6.25 4.45 -35.41
CA SER A 395 -6.91 3.68 -34.36
C SER A 395 -8.13 4.41 -33.81
N LYS A 396 -9.24 3.69 -33.72
CA LYS A 396 -10.49 4.11 -33.05
C LYS A 396 -10.69 3.41 -31.70
N ALA A 397 -9.65 2.77 -31.20
CA ALA A 397 -9.73 2.03 -29.95
C ALA A 397 -9.76 3.01 -28.76
N ASP A 398 -10.63 2.71 -27.79
CA ASP A 398 -10.89 3.58 -26.63
C ASP A 398 -11.24 5.03 -27.04
N GLY A 399 -12.09 5.18 -28.06
CA GLY A 399 -12.44 6.48 -28.65
C GLY A 399 -11.28 7.06 -29.47
N ILE A 400 -10.77 8.21 -29.04
CA ILE A 400 -9.62 8.88 -29.67
C ILE A 400 -8.32 8.71 -28.88
N GLU A 401 -8.33 8.01 -27.75
CA GLU A 401 -7.19 7.95 -26.82
C GLU A 401 -5.89 7.48 -27.47
N VAL A 402 -5.94 6.34 -28.16
CA VAL A 402 -4.76 5.76 -28.79
C VAL A 402 -4.21 6.66 -29.89
N SER A 403 -5.07 7.15 -30.78
CA SER A 403 -4.67 8.02 -31.89
C SER A 403 -4.22 9.40 -31.41
N TYR A 404 -4.86 9.96 -30.38
CA TYR A 404 -4.47 11.22 -29.74
C TYR A 404 -3.06 11.14 -29.13
N ASN A 405 -2.79 10.12 -28.31
CA ASN A 405 -1.48 9.95 -27.67
C ASN A 405 -0.38 9.68 -28.71
N ALA A 406 -0.67 8.86 -29.73
CA ALA A 406 0.26 8.63 -30.83
C ALA A 406 0.58 9.93 -31.59
N CYS A 407 -0.43 10.75 -31.84
CA CYS A 407 -0.25 12.06 -32.49
C CYS A 407 0.55 13.03 -31.61
N GLY A 408 0.40 12.99 -30.29
CA GLY A 408 1.21 13.78 -29.35
C GLY A 408 2.69 13.45 -29.45
N VAL A 409 3.05 12.17 -29.38
CA VAL A 409 4.43 11.70 -29.58
C VAL A 409 4.99 12.19 -30.92
N LEU A 410 4.24 12.00 -32.00
CA LEU A 410 4.65 12.46 -33.33
C LEU A 410 4.75 13.99 -33.40
N SER A 411 3.93 14.74 -32.69
CA SER A 411 3.97 16.21 -32.67
C SER A 411 5.26 16.73 -32.05
N HIS A 412 5.75 16.10 -30.99
CA HIS A 412 7.07 16.40 -30.42
C HIS A 412 8.21 16.03 -31.39
N ILE A 413 8.12 14.91 -32.09
CA ILE A 413 9.14 14.52 -33.07
C ILE A 413 9.14 15.49 -34.27
N MET A 414 7.96 15.81 -34.80
CA MET A 414 7.77 16.72 -35.92
C MET A 414 8.25 18.14 -35.63
N PHE A 415 8.22 18.55 -34.35
CA PHE A 415 8.68 19.86 -33.88
C PHE A 415 10.17 20.10 -34.13
N ASP A 416 11.02 19.06 -34.11
CA ASP A 416 12.47 19.21 -34.40
C ASP A 416 12.76 19.59 -35.85
N GLY A 417 11.75 19.46 -36.73
CA GLY A 417 11.82 19.89 -38.10
C GLY A 417 12.47 18.90 -39.07
N PRO A 418 12.58 19.27 -40.36
CA PRO A 418 12.99 18.35 -41.42
C PRO A 418 14.40 17.76 -41.24
N GLN A 419 15.33 18.53 -40.67
CA GLN A 419 16.72 18.09 -40.50
C GLN A 419 16.88 16.98 -39.46
N ALA A 420 15.95 16.87 -38.51
CA ALA A 420 15.93 15.78 -37.54
C ALA A 420 15.30 14.50 -38.09
N TRP A 421 14.65 14.54 -39.25
CA TRP A 421 14.00 13.39 -39.88
C TRP A 421 14.97 12.62 -40.78
N PHE A 422 15.85 11.83 -40.16
CA PHE A 422 16.92 11.11 -40.87
C PHE A 422 16.57 9.69 -41.33
N ILE A 423 15.32 9.25 -41.15
CA ILE A 423 14.82 7.99 -41.71
C ILE A 423 14.26 8.20 -43.12
N GLY A 424 14.41 7.19 -43.98
CA GLY A 424 13.85 7.23 -45.34
C GLY A 424 12.35 6.96 -45.40
N GLU A 425 11.87 6.00 -44.60
CA GLU A 425 10.48 5.53 -44.60
C GLU A 425 9.96 5.33 -43.16
N PRO A 426 8.73 5.76 -42.83
CA PRO A 426 7.86 6.59 -43.67
C PRO A 426 8.44 8.01 -43.80
N THR A 427 8.10 8.68 -44.89
CA THR A 427 8.56 10.06 -45.11
C THR A 427 7.89 11.02 -44.11
N ARG A 428 8.57 12.13 -43.80
CA ARG A 428 8.01 13.18 -42.92
C ARG A 428 6.65 13.68 -43.42
N GLN A 429 6.53 13.85 -44.73
CA GLN A 429 5.30 14.35 -45.37
C GLN A 429 4.14 13.37 -45.21
N GLU A 430 4.35 12.07 -45.44
CA GLU A 430 3.29 11.06 -45.27
C GLU A 430 2.77 11.02 -43.83
N VAL A 431 3.68 11.11 -42.85
CA VAL A 431 3.28 11.14 -41.44
C VAL A 431 2.52 12.43 -41.11
N GLU A 432 2.98 13.58 -41.61
CA GLU A 432 2.30 14.87 -41.45
C GLU A 432 0.86 14.84 -42.02
N GLU A 433 0.67 14.31 -43.24
CA GLU A 433 -0.65 14.17 -43.86
C GLU A 433 -1.59 13.26 -43.05
N ARG A 434 -1.07 12.15 -42.50
CA ARG A 434 -1.83 11.24 -41.63
C ARG A 434 -2.22 11.92 -40.32
N MET A 435 -1.33 12.71 -39.73
CA MET A 435 -1.63 13.47 -38.51
C MET A 435 -2.75 14.49 -38.75
N TRP A 436 -2.69 15.23 -39.88
CA TRP A 436 -3.78 16.16 -40.26
C TRP A 436 -5.12 15.44 -40.39
N LYS A 437 -5.15 14.30 -41.06
CA LYS A 437 -6.35 13.47 -41.21
C LYS A 437 -6.89 13.00 -39.85
N ALA A 438 -6.01 12.56 -38.95
CA ALA A 438 -6.38 12.11 -37.62
C ALA A 438 -7.00 13.24 -36.78
N ILE A 439 -6.32 14.38 -36.67
CA ILE A 439 -6.78 15.51 -35.84
C ILE A 439 -8.15 16.03 -36.31
N ARG A 440 -8.34 16.14 -37.63
CA ARG A 440 -9.63 16.55 -38.23
C ARG A 440 -10.77 15.57 -38.00
N SER A 441 -10.46 14.30 -37.73
CA SER A 441 -11.47 13.27 -37.53
C SER A 441 -12.01 13.23 -36.09
N TRP A 442 -11.31 13.85 -35.14
CA TRP A 442 -11.69 13.81 -33.74
C TRP A 442 -12.79 14.83 -33.42
N ASP A 443 -13.74 14.41 -32.60
CA ASP A 443 -14.74 15.30 -32.03
C ASP A 443 -14.11 16.13 -30.90
N ILE A 444 -14.23 17.45 -30.97
CA ILE A 444 -13.69 18.38 -29.95
C ILE A 444 -14.32 18.19 -28.58
N SER A 445 -15.50 17.59 -28.48
CA SER A 445 -16.19 17.28 -27.22
C SER A 445 -15.80 15.91 -26.63
N SER A 446 -14.89 15.18 -27.29
CA SER A 446 -14.43 13.86 -26.83
C SER A 446 -13.83 13.95 -25.44
N ARG A 447 -14.38 13.18 -24.50
CA ARG A 447 -13.82 12.99 -23.16
C ARG A 447 -12.61 12.08 -23.23
N ARG A 448 -11.62 12.38 -22.39
CA ARG A 448 -10.37 11.63 -22.34
C ARG A 448 -9.95 11.30 -20.92
N ASN A 449 -9.36 10.13 -20.71
CA ASN A 449 -8.81 9.64 -19.45
C ASN A 449 -7.34 10.07 -19.30
N ILE A 450 -7.07 11.36 -19.49
CA ILE A 450 -5.74 11.96 -19.33
C ILE A 450 -5.84 13.12 -18.33
N ASN A 451 -4.94 13.11 -17.36
CA ASN A 451 -4.86 14.11 -16.31
C ASN A 451 -3.57 14.92 -16.44
N TYR A 452 -3.63 16.04 -17.17
CA TYR A 452 -2.50 16.95 -17.29
C TYR A 452 -2.28 17.70 -15.97
N ARG A 453 -1.07 17.60 -15.43
CA ARG A 453 -0.60 18.35 -14.25
C ARG A 453 0.01 19.69 -14.62
N SER A 454 0.58 19.74 -15.83
CA SER A 454 1.22 20.88 -16.46
C SER A 454 0.86 20.87 -17.96
N PHE A 455 0.72 22.05 -18.55
CA PHE A 455 0.64 22.25 -19.99
C PHE A 455 1.97 22.67 -20.61
N GLU A 456 3.03 22.83 -19.82
CA GLU A 456 4.34 23.23 -20.32
C GLU A 456 4.80 22.43 -21.55
N PRO A 457 4.67 21.08 -21.60
CA PRO A 457 5.06 20.32 -22.79
C PRO A 457 4.25 20.68 -24.05
N ILE A 458 2.93 20.91 -23.90
CA ILE A 458 2.06 21.32 -25.00
C ILE A 458 2.36 22.76 -25.43
N LEU A 459 2.55 23.67 -24.47
CA LEU A 459 2.80 25.09 -24.71
C LEU A 459 4.13 25.31 -25.46
N ARG A 460 5.15 24.50 -25.19
CA ARG A 460 6.45 24.53 -25.90
C ARG A 460 6.32 24.25 -27.41
N LEU A 461 5.24 23.62 -27.87
CA LEU A 461 5.00 23.34 -29.28
C LEU A 461 4.43 24.54 -30.06
N LEU A 462 3.94 25.58 -29.36
CA LEU A 462 3.29 26.73 -29.97
C LEU A 462 4.24 27.75 -30.61
N PRO A 463 5.36 28.19 -29.98
CA PRO A 463 6.17 29.30 -30.49
C PRO A 463 7.20 28.85 -31.56
N GLN A 464 6.72 28.44 -32.74
CA GLN A 464 7.57 27.94 -33.84
C GLN A 464 6.93 28.16 -35.22
N ASN A 465 7.65 27.91 -36.31
CA ASN A 465 7.08 27.94 -37.68
C ASN A 465 7.59 26.79 -38.58
N VAL A 466 8.28 25.84 -37.96
CA VAL A 466 8.97 24.72 -38.61
C VAL A 466 8.00 23.56 -38.90
N SER A 467 6.98 23.39 -38.06
CA SER A 467 6.05 22.25 -38.12
C SER A 467 4.61 22.67 -37.83
N PRO A 468 3.85 23.13 -38.84
CA PRO A 468 2.46 23.56 -38.66
C PRO A 468 1.56 22.49 -38.03
N ILE A 469 1.79 21.22 -38.35
CA ILE A 469 1.01 20.10 -37.79
C ILE A 469 1.21 19.93 -36.27
N SER A 470 2.42 20.14 -35.78
CA SER A 470 2.74 20.06 -34.34
C SER A 470 2.02 21.17 -33.56
N GLN A 471 2.06 22.40 -34.10
CA GLN A 471 1.27 23.53 -33.60
C GLN A 471 -0.24 23.24 -33.60
N HIS A 472 -0.74 22.63 -34.67
CA HIS A 472 -2.15 22.30 -34.82
C HIS A 472 -2.61 21.30 -33.76
N TRP A 473 -1.85 20.22 -33.53
CA TRP A 473 -2.14 19.26 -32.46
C TRP A 473 -2.13 19.92 -31.08
N ALA A 474 -1.12 20.72 -30.77
CA ALA A 474 -1.01 21.40 -29.48
C ALA A 474 -2.22 22.33 -29.24
N THR A 475 -2.62 23.08 -30.26
CA THR A 475 -3.79 23.97 -30.18
C THR A 475 -5.10 23.19 -30.04
N TRP A 476 -5.24 22.09 -30.79
CA TRP A 476 -6.41 21.21 -30.67
C TRP A 476 -6.51 20.60 -29.27
N ALA A 477 -5.38 20.14 -28.71
CA ALA A 477 -5.30 19.57 -27.37
C ALA A 477 -5.79 20.57 -26.32
N LEU A 478 -5.29 21.81 -26.36
CA LEU A 478 -5.74 22.89 -25.46
C LEU A 478 -7.23 23.17 -25.65
N TYR A 479 -7.71 23.26 -26.89
CA TYR A 479 -9.11 23.52 -27.19
C TYR A 479 -10.03 22.44 -26.61
N ASN A 480 -9.74 21.16 -26.87
CA ASN A 480 -10.52 20.06 -26.29
C ASN A 480 -10.52 20.10 -24.75
N LEU A 481 -9.38 20.35 -24.12
CA LEU A 481 -9.26 20.35 -22.66
C LEU A 481 -10.09 21.45 -22.01
N VAL A 482 -10.01 22.69 -22.51
CA VAL A 482 -10.80 23.81 -21.96
C VAL A 482 -12.28 23.69 -22.29
N SER A 483 -12.65 23.05 -23.40
CA SER A 483 -14.06 22.83 -23.73
C SER A 483 -14.71 21.71 -22.90
N VAL A 484 -13.98 20.62 -22.62
CA VAL A 484 -14.54 19.45 -21.92
C VAL A 484 -14.45 19.60 -20.40
N TYR A 485 -13.38 20.22 -19.88
CA TYR A 485 -13.15 20.41 -18.45
C TYR A 485 -12.70 21.85 -18.13
N PRO A 486 -13.55 22.85 -18.41
CA PRO A 486 -13.20 24.28 -18.26
C PRO A 486 -12.73 24.63 -16.84
N ASP A 487 -13.45 24.17 -15.82
CA ASP A 487 -13.16 24.47 -14.40
C ASP A 487 -11.75 24.05 -13.96
N LYS A 488 -11.20 23.03 -14.61
CA LYS A 488 -9.88 22.51 -14.29
C LYS A 488 -8.81 23.13 -15.16
N TYR A 489 -9.03 23.19 -16.47
CA TYR A 489 -7.97 23.47 -17.44
C TYR A 489 -7.92 24.93 -17.89
N CYS A 490 -9.00 25.72 -17.78
CA CYS A 490 -8.91 27.17 -17.99
C CYS A 490 -7.98 27.83 -16.95
N PRO A 491 -8.14 27.59 -15.62
CA PRO A 491 -7.22 28.15 -14.63
C PRO A 491 -5.77 27.73 -14.85
N LEU A 492 -5.54 26.45 -15.19
CA LEU A 492 -4.20 25.93 -15.42
C LEU A 492 -3.52 26.62 -16.61
N LEU A 493 -4.23 26.74 -17.74
CA LEU A 493 -3.72 27.38 -18.94
C LEU A 493 -3.37 28.86 -18.71
N ILE A 494 -4.22 29.57 -17.97
CA ILE A 494 -3.99 30.97 -17.61
C ILE A 494 -2.75 31.09 -16.72
N LYS A 495 -2.69 30.27 -15.67
CA LYS A 495 -1.59 30.27 -14.68
C LYS A 495 -0.23 30.02 -15.33
N GLU A 496 -0.18 29.14 -16.33
CA GLU A 496 1.05 28.78 -17.04
C GLU A 496 1.39 29.68 -18.23
N GLY A 497 0.68 30.80 -18.40
CA GLY A 497 1.01 31.78 -19.43
C GLY A 497 0.68 31.31 -20.85
N GLY A 498 -0.33 30.46 -21.01
CA GLY A 498 -0.75 29.96 -22.33
C GLY A 498 -1.46 31.00 -23.20
N LEU A 499 -2.16 31.98 -22.60
CA LEU A 499 -2.91 32.98 -23.38
C LEU A 499 -2.00 33.86 -24.27
N PRO A 500 -0.89 34.43 -23.78
CA PRO A 500 0.06 35.16 -24.64
C PRO A 500 0.55 34.33 -25.82
N LEU A 501 0.91 33.06 -25.60
CA LEU A 501 1.38 32.17 -26.66
C LEU A 501 0.31 31.93 -27.75
N LEU A 502 -0.96 31.81 -27.36
CA LEU A 502 -2.08 31.66 -28.29
C LEU A 502 -2.36 32.96 -29.06
N VAL A 503 -2.21 34.12 -28.43
CA VAL A 503 -2.31 35.43 -29.12
C VAL A 503 -1.22 35.56 -30.18
N ASP A 504 0.03 35.24 -29.82
CA ASP A 504 1.15 35.25 -30.76
C ASP A 504 0.92 34.28 -31.93
N LEU A 505 0.41 33.08 -31.64
CA LEU A 505 0.06 32.09 -32.67
C LEU A 505 -1.01 32.60 -33.65
N VAL A 506 -2.03 33.31 -33.16
CA VAL A 506 -3.08 33.91 -34.00
C VAL A 506 -2.51 34.99 -34.92
N ASN A 507 -1.60 35.81 -34.39
CA ASN A 507 -0.97 36.91 -35.12
C ASN A 507 0.13 36.44 -36.09
N MET A 508 0.68 35.26 -35.88
CA MET A 508 1.76 34.71 -36.71
C MET A 508 1.28 34.44 -38.15
N PRO A 509 1.88 35.05 -39.19
CA PRO A 509 1.42 34.89 -40.57
C PRO A 509 1.52 33.47 -41.12
N SER A 510 2.52 32.70 -40.66
CA SER A 510 2.78 31.33 -41.11
C SER A 510 1.84 30.29 -40.49
N SER A 511 1.11 30.62 -39.43
CA SER A 511 0.20 29.68 -38.78
C SER A 511 -1.01 29.38 -39.67
N HIS A 512 -1.41 28.11 -39.72
CA HIS A 512 -2.55 27.66 -40.50
C HIS A 512 -3.87 28.27 -40.00
N GLN A 513 -4.79 28.62 -40.90
CA GLN A 513 -6.03 29.32 -40.54
C GLN A 513 -6.89 28.53 -39.55
N GLU A 514 -7.10 27.22 -39.79
CA GLU A 514 -7.83 26.33 -38.86
C GLU A 514 -7.23 26.33 -37.45
N THR A 515 -5.89 26.38 -37.34
CA THR A 515 -5.19 26.48 -36.05
C THR A 515 -5.48 27.81 -35.36
N LYS A 516 -5.45 28.93 -36.11
CA LYS A 516 -5.79 30.25 -35.57
C LYS A 516 -7.24 30.29 -35.08
N ASP A 517 -8.16 29.65 -35.80
CA ASP A 517 -9.57 29.62 -35.45
C ASP A 517 -9.79 28.86 -34.13
N MET A 518 -9.13 27.70 -33.94
CA MET A 518 -9.13 26.98 -32.65
C MET A 518 -8.50 27.81 -31.53
N ALA A 519 -7.36 28.46 -31.79
CA ALA A 519 -6.70 29.30 -30.78
C ALA A 519 -7.61 30.44 -30.30
N ARG A 520 -8.35 31.09 -31.21
CA ARG A 520 -9.35 32.10 -30.83
C ARG A 520 -10.47 31.51 -29.97
N LYS A 521 -10.89 30.27 -30.23
CA LYS A 521 -11.88 29.57 -29.38
C LYS A 521 -11.35 29.27 -27.98
N VAL A 522 -10.08 28.87 -27.87
CA VAL A 522 -9.44 28.69 -26.55
C VAL A 522 -9.41 30.00 -25.76
N LEU A 523 -9.01 31.09 -26.42
CA LEU A 523 -9.00 32.43 -25.82
C LEU A 523 -10.40 32.89 -25.38
N GLU A 524 -11.42 32.64 -26.21
CA GLU A 524 -12.84 32.93 -25.88
C GLU A 524 -13.30 32.13 -24.65
N HIS A 525 -13.04 30.83 -24.60
CA HIS A 525 -13.38 29.99 -23.44
C HIS A 525 -12.74 30.46 -22.14
N CYS A 526 -11.45 30.85 -22.18
CA CYS A 526 -10.75 31.32 -21.00
C CYS A 526 -11.22 32.71 -20.54
N SER A 527 -11.57 33.59 -21.48
CA SER A 527 -12.14 34.92 -21.16
C SER A 527 -13.50 34.79 -20.47
N ASN A 528 -14.40 33.97 -21.02
CA ASN A 528 -15.73 33.74 -20.43
C ASN A 528 -15.62 33.14 -19.02
N TYR A 529 -14.67 32.22 -18.80
CA TYR A 529 -14.41 31.66 -17.47
C TYR A 529 -13.99 32.73 -16.45
N ASN A 530 -13.12 33.67 -16.85
CA ASN A 530 -12.72 34.77 -15.96
C ASN A 530 -13.91 35.66 -15.58
N GLU A 531 -14.80 35.98 -16.53
CA GLU A 531 -15.99 36.79 -16.28
C GLU A 531 -16.96 36.10 -15.30
N GLU A 532 -17.26 34.82 -15.50
CA GLU A 532 -18.14 34.03 -14.60
C GLU A 532 -17.55 33.84 -13.19
N SER A 533 -16.21 33.72 -13.08
CA SER A 533 -15.53 33.61 -11.79
C SER A 533 -15.52 34.91 -10.98
N MET A 534 -15.57 36.07 -11.65
CA MET A 534 -15.66 37.38 -10.99
C MET A 534 -17.06 37.66 -10.47
N ASP A 535 -18.10 37.22 -11.18
CA ASP A 535 -19.50 37.38 -10.77
C ASP A 535 -19.92 36.47 -9.59
N THR A 536 -19.21 35.36 -9.37
CA THR A 536 -19.44 34.44 -8.24
C THR A 536 -18.64 34.80 -6.97
N ALA A 537 -17.71 35.75 -7.07
CA ALA A 537 -16.88 36.23 -5.96
C ALA A 537 -17.39 37.55 -5.34
N LEU A 538 -18.46 38.14 -5.89
CA LEU A 538 -19.24 39.26 -5.35
C LEU A 538 -20.48 38.76 -4.60
#